data_AF-E9I6Z3-F1
#
_entry.id   AF-E9I6Z3-F1
#
_cell.length_a   1.000
_cell.length_b   1.000
_cell.length_c   1.000
_cell.angle_alpha   90.00
_cell.angle_beta   90.00
_cell.angle_gamma   90.00
#
_symmetry.space_group_name_H-M   'P 1'
#
loop_
_entity.id
_entity.type
_entity.pdbx_description
1 polymer ?
#
loop_
_entity_poly.entity_id
_entity_poly.type
_entity_poly.pdbx_seq_one_letter_code
_entity_poly.pdbx_strand_id
1 'polypeptide(L)'
;MPLRRYLESRNYDTLGWGQGLNLGPREGVLETAKRQLQQAADASGNRVSLVGWSLGGIYARELAKEMPDLVRCVITLGTPFAGHHTSTNAWRIYQFASGRSIERETESYNLPEAPPVPTTSIFSRSD
;
A
#
# COMPACT_ATOMS: atom_id res chain seq x y z
N MET A 1 15.75 -1.02 -8.03
CA MET A 1 15.08 -1.86 -7.01
C MET A 1 14.90 -3.26 -7.59
N PRO A 2 15.29 -4.32 -6.85
CA PRO A 2 15.32 -5.69 -7.37
C PRO A 2 13.95 -6.22 -7.82
N LEU A 3 12.88 -5.93 -7.08
CA LEU A 3 11.52 -6.36 -7.45
C LEU A 3 11.03 -5.74 -8.77
N ARG A 4 11.20 -4.42 -8.96
CA ARG A 4 10.81 -3.74 -10.20
C ARG A 4 11.56 -4.30 -11.40
N ARG A 5 12.89 -4.44 -11.30
CA ARG A 5 13.71 -5.05 -12.36
C ARG A 5 13.27 -6.48 -12.70
N TYR A 6 12.91 -7.27 -11.68
CA TYR A 6 12.41 -8.62 -11.89
C TYR A 6 11.08 -8.62 -12.65
N LEU A 7 10.14 -7.76 -12.27
CA LEU A 7 8.86 -7.62 -12.97
C LEU A 7 9.03 -7.07 -14.39
N GLU A 8 9.89 -6.06 -14.58
CA GLU A 8 10.28 -5.55 -15.90
C GLU A 8 10.88 -6.65 -16.78
N SER A 9 11.74 -7.52 -16.23
CA SER A 9 12.28 -8.69 -16.95
C SER A 9 11.23 -9.73 -17.38
N ARG A 10 10.01 -9.62 -16.84
CA ARG A 10 8.84 -10.43 -17.20
C ARG A 10 7.82 -9.64 -18.03
N ASN A 11 8.23 -8.51 -18.60
CA ASN A 11 7.42 -7.63 -19.45
C ASN A 11 6.24 -6.95 -18.73
N TYR A 12 6.35 -6.74 -17.42
CA TYR A 12 5.46 -5.81 -16.72
C TYR A 12 5.97 -4.38 -16.85
N ASP A 13 5.07 -3.45 -17.14
CA ASP A 13 5.32 -2.03 -16.93
C ASP A 13 5.21 -1.72 -15.43
N THR A 14 6.26 -1.12 -14.85
CA THR A 14 6.31 -0.89 -13.40
C THR A 14 6.49 0.58 -13.06
N LEU A 15 5.59 1.05 -12.19
CA LEU A 15 5.66 2.40 -11.62
C LEU A 15 6.09 2.30 -10.16
N GLY A 16 7.01 3.18 -9.78
CA GLY A 16 7.47 3.30 -8.39
C GLY A 16 6.56 4.21 -7.57
N TRP A 17 6.81 4.26 -6.26
CA TRP A 17 6.12 5.13 -5.31
C TRP A 17 6.07 6.61 -5.73
N GLY A 18 7.15 7.14 -6.32
CA GLY A 18 7.15 8.48 -6.91
C GLY A 18 6.96 9.65 -5.94
N GLN A 19 6.85 9.42 -4.62
CA GLN A 19 6.66 10.48 -3.61
C GLN A 19 7.82 10.59 -2.60
N GLY A 20 9.03 10.18 -3.00
CA GLY A 20 10.23 10.24 -2.15
C GLY A 20 10.30 9.12 -1.12
N LEU A 21 10.69 9.45 0.12
CA LEU A 21 10.70 8.50 1.23
C LEU A 21 9.27 8.28 1.76
N ASN A 22 8.92 7.02 2.03
CA ASN A 22 7.66 6.69 2.68
C ASN A 22 7.84 6.76 4.20
N LEU A 23 7.55 7.93 4.77
CA LEU A 23 7.74 8.25 6.20
C LEU A 23 6.45 8.19 7.02
N GLY A 24 5.45 7.43 6.58
CA GLY A 24 4.16 7.42 7.27
C GLY A 24 3.10 8.31 6.61
N PRO A 25 1.88 8.25 7.16
CA PRO A 25 0.80 9.14 6.78
C PRO A 25 1.23 10.60 6.91
N ARG A 26 0.94 11.36 5.86
CA ARG A 26 1.07 12.80 5.82
C ARG A 26 0.02 13.34 4.86
N GLU A 27 -0.34 14.60 5.07
CA GLU A 27 -1.23 15.33 4.18
C GLU A 27 -0.86 15.16 2.70
N GLY A 28 -1.85 14.82 1.89
CA GLY A 28 -1.73 14.71 0.44
C GLY A 28 -1.02 13.45 -0.10
N VAL A 29 -0.49 12.55 0.75
CA VAL A 29 0.13 11.30 0.28
C VAL A 29 -0.86 10.41 -0.45
N LEU A 30 -2.03 10.20 0.15
CA LEU A 30 -3.04 9.32 -0.43
C LEU A 30 -3.63 9.93 -1.69
N GLU A 31 -3.93 11.23 -1.68
CA GLU A 31 -4.40 11.96 -2.86
C GLU A 31 -3.40 11.93 -4.03
N THR A 32 -2.11 12.04 -3.72
CA THR A 32 -1.06 11.90 -4.74
C THR A 32 -1.01 10.48 -5.29
N ALA A 33 -1.16 9.47 -4.43
CA ALA A 33 -1.18 8.08 -4.85
C ALA A 33 -2.44 7.74 -5.68
N LYS A 34 -3.61 8.33 -5.37
CA LYS A 34 -4.83 8.22 -6.19
C LYS A 34 -4.63 8.79 -7.58
N ARG A 35 -4.03 9.98 -7.69
CA ARG A 35 -3.70 10.58 -9.00
C ARG A 35 -2.74 9.72 -9.80
N GLN A 36 -1.71 9.18 -9.16
CA GLN A 36 -0.76 8.25 -9.81
C GLN A 36 -1.45 6.98 -10.30
N LEU A 37 -2.37 6.40 -9.50
CA LEU A 37 -3.16 5.22 -9.88
C LEU A 37 -4.06 5.51 -11.08
N GLN A 38 -4.76 6.64 -11.10
CA GLN A 38 -5.58 7.06 -12.23
C GLN A 38 -4.72 7.20 -13.50
N GLN A 39 -3.61 7.93 -13.42
CA GLN A 39 -2.70 8.12 -14.55
C GLN A 39 -2.15 6.80 -15.08
N ALA A 40 -1.82 5.85 -14.20
CA ALA A 40 -1.35 4.53 -14.58
C ALA A 40 -2.44 3.69 -15.27
N ALA A 41 -3.68 3.76 -14.77
CA ALA A 41 -4.82 3.09 -15.38
C ALA A 41 -5.12 3.67 -16.77
N ASP A 42 -5.12 5.00 -16.90
CA ASP A 42 -5.37 5.69 -18.16
C ASP A 42 -4.29 5.40 -19.20
N ALA A 43 -3.01 5.47 -18.80
CA ALA A 43 -1.89 5.22 -19.71
C ALA A 43 -1.82 3.77 -20.20
N SER A 44 -2.20 2.81 -19.35
CA SER A 44 -2.19 1.38 -19.70
C SER A 44 -3.49 0.90 -20.34
N GLY A 45 -4.58 1.68 -20.25
CA GLY A 45 -5.92 1.27 -20.64
C GLY A 45 -6.48 0.09 -19.84
N ASN A 46 -5.88 -0.23 -18.69
CA ASN A 46 -6.17 -1.42 -17.90
C ASN A 46 -6.19 -1.13 -16.40
N ARG A 47 -6.81 -2.03 -15.63
CA ARG A 47 -6.72 -1.99 -14.17
C ARG A 47 -5.29 -2.28 -13.69
N VAL A 48 -4.84 -1.55 -12.68
CA VAL A 48 -3.47 -1.59 -12.14
C VAL A 48 -3.36 -2.63 -11.02
N SER A 49 -2.20 -3.28 -10.93
CA SER A 49 -1.88 -4.23 -9.85
C SER A 49 -1.06 -3.52 -8.79
N LEU A 50 -1.53 -3.47 -7.54
CA LEU A 50 -0.83 -2.79 -6.47
C LEU A 50 0.04 -3.78 -5.69
N VAL A 51 1.32 -3.43 -5.51
CA VAL A 51 2.25 -4.20 -4.67
C VAL A 51 2.80 -3.28 -3.59
N GLY A 52 2.57 -3.64 -2.33
CA GLY A 52 3.00 -2.82 -1.19
C GLY A 52 3.74 -3.65 -0.14
N TRP A 53 4.86 -3.13 0.33
CA TRP A 53 5.65 -3.73 1.42
C TRP A 53 5.53 -2.86 2.67
N SER A 54 5.32 -3.51 3.83
CA SER A 54 5.18 -2.83 5.12
C SER A 54 4.13 -1.72 5.01
N LEU A 55 4.44 -0.48 5.41
CA LEU A 55 3.56 0.67 5.26
C LEU A 55 3.00 0.87 3.84
N GLY A 56 3.79 0.56 2.80
CA GLY A 56 3.32 0.64 1.42
C GLY A 56 2.13 -0.29 1.13
N GLY A 57 2.01 -1.40 1.85
CA GLY A 57 0.89 -2.31 1.74
C GLY A 57 -0.40 -1.78 2.36
N ILE A 58 -0.31 -0.91 3.36
CA ILE A 58 -1.48 -0.21 3.90
C ILE A 58 -2.02 0.76 2.83
N TYR A 59 -1.16 1.60 2.25
CA TYR A 59 -1.60 2.48 1.15
C TYR A 59 -2.18 1.73 -0.04
N ALA A 60 -1.57 0.61 -0.42
CA ALA A 60 -2.09 -0.23 -1.50
C ALA A 60 -3.51 -0.75 -1.20
N ARG A 61 -3.80 -1.13 0.04
CA ARG A 61 -5.14 -1.56 0.47
C ARG A 61 -6.12 -0.40 0.47
N GLU A 62 -5.76 0.75 1.01
CA GLU A 62 -6.64 1.92 1.08
C GLU A 62 -6.98 2.44 -0.33
N LEU A 63 -5.99 2.52 -1.23
CA LEU A 63 -6.24 2.85 -2.63
C LEU A 63 -7.22 1.89 -3.30
N ALA A 64 -7.10 0.59 -3.01
CA ALA A 64 -7.99 -0.41 -3.58
C ALA A 64 -9.41 -0.40 -2.99
N LYS A 65 -9.60 0.14 -1.78
CA LYS A 65 -10.92 0.41 -1.22
C LYS A 65 -11.55 1.65 -1.86
N GLU A 66 -10.76 2.69 -2.05
CA GLU A 66 -11.24 3.97 -2.57
C GLU A 66 -11.44 3.99 -4.10
N MET A 67 -10.65 3.21 -4.84
CA MET A 67 -10.67 3.18 -6.31
C MET A 67 -10.71 1.73 -6.85
N PRO A 68 -11.67 0.90 -6.41
CA PRO A 68 -11.69 -0.53 -6.74
C PRO A 68 -11.81 -0.81 -8.24
N ASP A 69 -12.47 0.08 -8.99
CA ASP A 69 -12.64 -0.06 -10.44
C ASP A 69 -11.35 0.09 -11.24
N LEU A 70 -10.33 0.73 -10.66
CA LEU A 70 -9.01 0.89 -11.27
C LEU A 70 -7.99 -0.15 -10.79
N VAL A 71 -8.34 -0.97 -9.80
CA VAL A 71 -7.41 -1.93 -9.20
C VAL A 71 -7.79 -3.35 -9.60
N ARG A 72 -6.82 -4.07 -10.18
CA ARG A 72 -6.95 -5.48 -10.56
C ARG A 72 -6.80 -6.39 -9.35
N CYS A 73 -5.80 -6.13 -8.53
CA CYS A 73 -5.51 -6.86 -7.30
C CYS A 73 -4.53 -6.10 -6.41
N VAL A 74 -4.44 -6.54 -5.14
CA VAL A 74 -3.47 -6.06 -4.16
C VAL A 74 -2.59 -7.22 -3.69
N ILE A 75 -1.27 -7.02 -3.73
CA ILE A 75 -0.28 -7.93 -3.14
C ILE A 75 0.44 -7.18 -2.03
N THR A 76 0.34 -7.71 -0.82
CA THR A 76 1.01 -7.17 0.36
C THR A 76 2.17 -8.05 0.79
N LEU A 77 3.27 -7.43 1.20
CA LEU A 77 4.47 -8.10 1.71
C LEU A 77 4.69 -7.60 3.15
N GLY A 78 4.68 -8.50 4.15
CA GLY A 78 4.96 -8.15 5.56
C GLY A 78 4.18 -6.92 6.07
N THR A 79 2.91 -6.80 5.67
CA THR A 79 2.10 -5.59 5.95
C THR A 79 1.28 -5.80 7.23
N PRO A 80 1.43 -4.93 8.25
CA PRO A 80 0.77 -5.11 9.54
C PRO A 80 -0.66 -4.51 9.54
N PHE A 81 -1.58 -5.12 8.78
CA PHE A 81 -2.99 -4.70 8.73
C PHE A 81 -3.95 -5.61 9.51
N ALA A 82 -3.52 -6.84 9.83
CA ALA A 82 -4.31 -7.81 10.59
C ALA A 82 -3.94 -7.70 12.08
N GLY A 83 -4.79 -7.04 12.87
CA GLY A 83 -4.56 -6.87 14.30
C GLY A 83 -5.55 -5.88 14.94
N HIS A 84 -5.80 -6.02 16.24
CA HIS A 84 -6.66 -5.09 16.97
C HIS A 84 -6.00 -3.70 17.02
N HIS A 85 -6.80 -2.64 16.89
CA HIS A 85 -6.37 -1.23 16.88
C HIS A 85 -5.48 -0.84 18.09
N THR A 86 -5.54 -1.61 19.18
CA THR A 86 -4.83 -1.36 20.43
C THR A 86 -3.80 -2.44 20.82
N SER A 87 -3.69 -3.55 20.07
CA SER A 87 -3.06 -4.78 20.62
C SER A 87 -1.97 -5.43 19.76
N THR A 88 -1.43 -4.76 18.75
CA THR A 88 -0.50 -5.43 17.83
C THR A 88 0.67 -4.52 17.44
N ASN A 89 1.86 -5.10 17.31
CA ASN A 89 3.14 -4.44 16.98
C ASN A 89 3.11 -3.52 15.73
N ALA A 90 2.01 -3.46 14.99
CA ALA A 90 1.74 -2.49 13.92
C ALA A 90 2.10 -1.06 14.34
N TRP A 91 1.71 -0.63 15.55
CA TRP A 91 2.05 0.69 16.10
C TRP A 91 3.56 0.95 16.19
N ARG A 92 4.36 -0.06 16.55
CA ARG A 92 5.82 0.05 16.61
C ARG A 92 6.44 0.15 15.21
N ILE A 93 5.87 -0.52 14.21
CA ILE A 93 6.31 -0.41 12.81
C ILE A 93 5.99 0.98 12.27
N TYR A 94 4.80 1.51 12.58
CA TYR A 94 4.42 2.88 12.27
C TYR A 94 5.43 3.87 12.89
N GLN A 95 5.70 3.79 14.20
CA GLN A 95 6.69 4.64 14.89
C GLN A 95 8.10 4.51 14.29
N PHE A 96 8.53 3.29 13.94
CA PHE A 96 9.86 3.04 13.37
C PHE A 96 9.99 3.60 11.94
N ALA A 97 8.92 3.56 11.14
CA ALA A 97 8.92 4.05 9.77
C ALA A 97 8.84 5.59 9.68
N SER A 98 8.17 6.27 10.62
CA SER A 98 7.92 7.71 10.54
C SER A 98 8.73 8.59 11.48
N GLY A 99 9.23 8.05 12.60
CA GLY A 99 9.82 8.84 13.68
C GLY A 99 8.85 9.87 14.30
N ARG A 100 7.55 9.79 14.02
CA ARG A 100 6.49 10.71 14.50
C ARG A 100 5.31 9.92 15.04
N SER A 101 4.53 10.52 15.95
CA SER A 101 3.31 9.90 16.44
C SER A 101 2.25 9.93 15.33
N ILE A 102 1.90 8.74 14.82
CA ILE A 102 1.00 8.55 13.68
C ILE A 102 -0.47 8.44 14.13
N GLU A 103 -0.74 8.52 15.45
CA GLU A 103 -2.05 8.21 16.06
C GLU A 103 -3.23 8.75 15.23
N ARG A 104 -3.23 10.04 14.89
CA ARG A 104 -4.35 10.73 14.23
C ARG A 104 -4.62 10.35 12.77
N GLU A 105 -3.59 10.01 12.00
CA GLU A 105 -3.77 9.73 10.56
C GLU A 105 -4.01 8.24 10.27
N THR A 106 -3.65 7.32 11.18
CA THR A 106 -4.03 5.90 11.04
C THR A 106 -5.42 5.59 11.58
N GLU A 107 -5.97 6.39 12.48
CA GLU A 107 -7.35 6.25 12.96
C GLU A 107 -8.39 6.35 11.83
N SER A 108 -8.05 7.03 10.72
CA SER A 108 -8.93 7.09 9.55
C SER A 108 -8.93 5.84 8.68
N TYR A 109 -8.00 4.89 8.86
CA TYR A 109 -7.94 3.68 8.06
C TYR A 109 -8.66 2.52 8.72
N ASN A 110 -9.64 1.94 8.02
CA ASN A 110 -10.29 0.71 8.46
C ASN A 110 -9.42 -0.52 8.14
N LEU A 111 -8.26 -0.64 8.80
CA LEU A 111 -7.24 -1.65 8.47
C LEU A 111 -7.76 -3.11 8.41
N PRO A 112 -8.65 -3.56 9.33
CA PRO A 112 -9.20 -4.91 9.28
C PRO A 112 -10.06 -5.19 8.05
N GLU A 113 -10.72 -4.16 7.51
CA GLU A 113 -11.54 -4.30 6.30
C GLU A 113 -10.65 -4.61 5.10
N ALA A 114 -11.02 -5.68 4.37
CA ALA A 114 -10.35 -6.08 3.15
C ALA A 114 -10.82 -5.21 1.97
N PRO A 115 -9.91 -4.86 1.04
CA PRO A 115 -10.34 -4.24 -0.22
C PRO A 115 -11.32 -5.13 -0.99
N PRO A 116 -12.29 -4.58 -1.74
CA PRO A 116 -13.27 -5.35 -2.51
C PRO A 116 -12.68 -5.93 -3.82
N VAL A 117 -11.37 -6.21 -3.85
CA VAL A 117 -10.62 -6.74 -4.99
C VAL A 117 -9.76 -7.94 -4.54
N PRO A 118 -9.37 -8.84 -5.46
CA PRO A 118 -8.49 -9.96 -5.12
C PRO A 118 -7.24 -9.48 -4.37
N THR A 119 -7.02 -10.05 -3.18
CA THR A 119 -5.94 -9.64 -2.28
C THR A 119 -5.09 -10.85 -1.89
N THR A 120 -3.77 -10.70 -1.96
CA THR A 120 -2.80 -11.70 -1.50
C THR A 120 -1.90 -11.06 -0.44
N SER A 121 -1.69 -11.76 0.67
CA SER A 121 -0.74 -11.38 1.72
C SER A 121 0.39 -12.41 1.79
N ILE A 122 1.62 -11.93 1.64
CA ILE A 122 2.84 -12.72 1.80
C ILE A 122 3.52 -12.21 3.06
N PHE A 123 3.60 -13.06 4.07
CA PHE A 123 4.21 -12.74 5.36
C PHE A 123 4.94 -13.96 5.92
N SER A 124 5.92 -13.73 6.77
CA SER A 124 6.59 -14.75 7.55
C SER A 124 5.91 -14.90 8.92
N ARG A 125 6.12 -16.04 9.60
CA ARG A 125 5.61 -16.25 10.97
C ARG A 125 6.20 -15.24 11.97
N SER A 126 7.31 -14.59 11.63
CA SER A 126 8.00 -13.59 12.45
C SER A 126 7.68 -12.15 12.09
N ASP A 127 6.80 -11.92 11.09
CA ASP A 127 6.36 -10.57 10.71
C ASP A 127 5.37 -9.97 11.73
#